data_AF-A0A1C3XZC8-F1
#
_entry.id   AF-A0A1C3XZC8-F1
#
_cell.length_a   1.000
_cell.length_b   1.000
_cell.length_c   1.000
_cell.angle_alpha   90.00
_cell.angle_beta   90.00
_cell.angle_gamma   90.00
#
_symmetry.space_group_name_H-M   'P 1'
#
loop_
_entity.id
_entity.type
_entity.pdbx_description
1 polymer ?
#
loop_
_entity_poly.entity_id
_entity_poly.type
_entity_poly.pdbx_seq_one_letter_code
_entity_poly.pdbx_strand_id
1 'polypeptide(L)'
;MISFEAIRQRAEERKGGAAALQALLQNHRPDPHRLRTMPDDRILADMSRRIFYSGFVQKVIDSKWPGFEAAFSGFDPAALNIAPDDYWHELTSDERIIRNGAKIMSVRANAAFVRELANEYGSAGAFFADWPREDQIGLLDLLSKRGSRLGGMTGQYLLRGIGRDSFVATLDVLACLRSAGVPLSSSGTTKKDQQLIQKVFNDWAEETGLSFIHLSRISAYSIDAAR
;
A
#
# COMPACT_ATOMS: atom_id res chain seq x y z
N MET A 1 1.21 -24.17 15.83
CA MET A 1 0.71 -23.12 14.92
C MET A 1 -0.09 -23.80 13.82
N ILE A 2 -1.18 -23.19 13.35
CA ILE A 2 -1.90 -23.71 12.18
C ILE A 2 -0.98 -23.52 10.96
N SER A 3 -0.80 -24.55 10.14
CA SER A 3 0.02 -24.46 8.92
C SER A 3 -0.63 -23.54 7.89
N PHE A 4 0.17 -22.96 7.00
CA PHE A 4 -0.40 -22.14 5.92
C PHE A 4 -1.30 -22.97 4.99
N GLU A 5 -1.00 -24.26 4.80
CA GLU A 5 -1.86 -25.17 4.06
C GLU A 5 -3.28 -25.24 4.62
N ALA A 6 -3.44 -25.35 5.94
CA ALA A 6 -4.75 -25.36 6.58
C ALA A 6 -5.48 -24.00 6.45
N ILE A 7 -4.74 -22.88 6.42
CA ILE A 7 -5.30 -21.55 6.13
C ILE A 7 -5.80 -21.48 4.68
N ARG A 8 -5.02 -22.01 3.74
CA ARG A 8 -5.38 -22.11 2.32
C ARG A 8 -6.63 -22.95 2.12
N GLN A 9 -6.69 -24.15 2.69
CA GLN A 9 -7.86 -25.02 2.60
C GLN A 9 -9.13 -24.31 3.11
N ARG A 10 -9.04 -23.62 4.25
CA ARG A 10 -10.16 -22.83 4.78
C ARG A 10 -10.59 -21.71 3.82
N ALA A 11 -9.63 -21.04 3.16
CA ALA A 11 -9.94 -20.03 2.16
C ALA A 11 -10.61 -20.65 0.91
N GLU A 12 -10.18 -21.83 0.47
CA GLU A 12 -10.80 -22.56 -0.64
C GLU A 12 -12.25 -22.91 -0.31
N GLU A 13 -12.51 -23.54 0.85
CA GLU A 13 -13.86 -23.89 1.31
C GLU A 13 -14.79 -22.67 1.33
N ARG A 14 -14.30 -21.52 1.83
CA ARG A 14 -15.07 -20.27 1.92
C ARG A 14 -15.30 -19.56 0.59
N LYS A 15 -14.47 -19.80 -0.42
CA LYS A 15 -14.53 -19.11 -1.73
C LYS A 15 -15.08 -19.98 -2.85
N GLY A 16 -15.54 -21.19 -2.55
CA GLY A 16 -16.14 -22.10 -3.55
C GLY A 16 -15.14 -23.05 -4.21
N GLY A 17 -14.08 -23.41 -3.49
CA GLY A 17 -13.04 -24.37 -3.89
C GLY A 17 -11.76 -23.72 -4.44
N ALA A 18 -10.76 -24.58 -4.70
CA ALA A 18 -9.43 -24.18 -5.18
C ALA A 18 -9.47 -23.36 -6.47
N ALA A 19 -10.31 -23.74 -7.44
CA ALA A 19 -10.44 -23.04 -8.71
C ALA A 19 -10.99 -21.61 -8.54
N ALA A 20 -12.00 -21.44 -7.68
CA ALA A 20 -12.59 -20.14 -7.40
C ALA A 20 -11.62 -19.24 -6.63
N LEU A 21 -10.88 -19.79 -5.65
CA LEU A 21 -9.82 -19.05 -4.96
C LEU A 21 -8.73 -18.61 -5.95
N GLN A 22 -8.27 -19.50 -6.83
CA GLN A 22 -7.26 -19.17 -7.83
C GLN A 22 -7.73 -18.05 -8.78
N ALA A 23 -9.00 -18.07 -9.19
CA ALA A 23 -9.59 -17.01 -10.00
C ALA A 23 -9.62 -15.64 -9.30
N LEU A 24 -9.78 -15.61 -7.97
CA LEU A 24 -9.67 -14.37 -7.18
C LEU A 24 -8.22 -13.86 -7.10
N LEU A 25 -7.22 -14.75 -7.14
CA LEU A 25 -5.80 -14.43 -7.00
C LEU A 25 -5.11 -14.06 -8.32
N GLN A 26 -5.65 -14.50 -9.46
CA GLN A 26 -4.99 -14.40 -10.77
C GLN A 26 -4.61 -12.97 -11.16
N ASN A 27 -5.44 -11.98 -10.81
CA ASN A 27 -5.26 -10.56 -11.12
C ASN A 27 -4.40 -9.82 -10.09
N HIS A 28 -3.79 -10.53 -9.14
CA HIS A 28 -3.10 -9.96 -8.00
C HIS A 28 -1.69 -10.52 -7.88
N ARG A 29 -0.87 -10.28 -8.91
CA ARG A 29 0.55 -10.65 -8.93
C ARG A 29 1.42 -9.41 -8.80
N PRO A 30 2.57 -9.51 -8.10
CA PRO A 30 3.55 -8.43 -8.12
C PRO A 30 4.14 -8.28 -9.53
N ASP A 31 4.49 -7.06 -9.90
CA ASP A 31 5.12 -6.74 -11.18
C ASP A 31 6.36 -5.87 -10.93
N PRO A 32 7.50 -6.51 -10.57
CA PRO A 32 8.71 -5.78 -10.20
C PRO A 32 9.31 -5.01 -11.38
N HIS A 33 9.11 -5.49 -12.62
CA HIS A 33 9.60 -4.80 -13.80
C HIS A 33 8.83 -3.51 -14.03
N ARG A 34 7.49 -3.59 -14.06
CA ARG A 34 6.63 -2.40 -14.17
C ARG A 34 6.84 -1.43 -13.03
N LEU A 35 7.05 -1.91 -11.80
CA LEU A 35 7.34 -1.05 -10.65
C LEU A 35 8.65 -0.29 -10.84
N ARG A 36 9.73 -0.99 -11.23
CA ARG A 36 11.05 -0.37 -11.46
C ARG A 36 10.98 0.71 -12.55
N THR A 37 10.24 0.47 -13.62
CA THR A 37 10.10 1.41 -14.74
C THR A 37 8.92 2.36 -14.59
N MET A 38 8.26 2.39 -13.42
CA MET A 38 7.11 3.26 -13.20
C MET A 38 7.59 4.72 -13.16
N PRO A 39 7.00 5.62 -13.97
CA PRO A 39 7.29 7.04 -13.89
C PRO A 39 7.00 7.63 -12.50
N ASP A 40 7.84 8.56 -12.05
CA ASP A 40 7.75 9.14 -10.70
C ASP A 40 6.43 9.89 -10.45
N ASP A 41 5.84 10.49 -11.49
CA ASP A 41 4.52 11.11 -11.40
C ASP A 41 3.42 10.09 -11.08
N ARG A 42 3.53 8.86 -11.59
CA ARG A 42 2.58 7.78 -11.30
C ARG A 42 2.74 7.25 -9.88
N ILE A 43 3.97 7.25 -9.34
CA ILE A 43 4.22 6.94 -7.92
C ILE A 43 3.59 8.02 -7.03
N LEU A 44 3.81 9.31 -7.34
CA LEU A 44 3.22 10.42 -6.58
C LEU A 44 1.68 10.42 -6.68
N ALA A 45 1.13 10.08 -7.84
CA ALA A 45 -0.29 9.92 -8.06
C ALA A 45 -0.88 8.81 -7.17
N ASP A 46 -0.25 7.62 -7.07
CA ASP A 46 -0.75 6.55 -6.20
C ASP A 46 -0.62 6.93 -4.71
N MET A 47 0.51 7.53 -4.29
CA MET A 47 0.67 8.09 -2.93
C MET A 47 -0.50 9.01 -2.57
N SER A 48 -0.77 9.98 -3.44
CA SER A 48 -1.86 10.94 -3.26
C SER A 48 -3.20 10.22 -3.19
N ARG A 49 -3.46 9.28 -4.10
CA ARG A 49 -4.72 8.51 -4.13
C ARG A 49 -4.98 7.79 -2.81
N ARG A 50 -3.97 7.09 -2.25
CA ARG A 50 -4.11 6.37 -0.97
C ARG A 50 -4.36 7.33 0.20
N ILE A 51 -3.69 8.48 0.22
CA ILE A 51 -3.91 9.51 1.23
C ILE A 51 -5.34 10.04 1.14
N PHE A 52 -5.85 10.29 -0.06
CA PHE A 52 -7.21 10.79 -0.25
C PHE A 52 -8.29 9.75 0.05
N TYR A 53 -8.07 8.46 -0.18
CA TYR A 53 -8.96 7.39 0.28
C TYR A 53 -9.13 7.32 1.81
N SER A 54 -8.10 7.66 2.59
CA SER A 54 -8.20 7.62 4.05
C SER A 54 -9.27 8.59 4.57
N GLY A 55 -10.40 8.06 5.06
CA GLY A 55 -11.52 8.86 5.57
C GLY A 55 -12.47 9.39 4.48
N PHE A 56 -12.41 8.86 3.26
CA PHE A 56 -13.37 9.17 2.19
C PHE A 56 -13.84 7.90 1.48
N VAL A 57 -15.03 7.96 0.88
CA VAL A 57 -15.56 6.87 0.04
C VAL A 57 -14.70 6.78 -1.22
N GLN A 58 -14.06 5.64 -1.47
CA GLN A 58 -13.13 5.45 -2.61
C GLN A 58 -13.76 5.85 -3.94
N LYS A 59 -15.01 5.45 -4.18
CA LYS A 59 -15.77 5.79 -5.40
C LYS A 59 -15.86 7.29 -5.67
N VAL A 60 -15.91 8.13 -4.63
CA VAL A 60 -15.97 9.59 -4.75
C VAL A 60 -14.60 10.16 -5.14
N ILE A 61 -13.51 9.60 -4.61
CA ILE A 61 -12.16 9.98 -5.02
C ILE A 61 -11.90 9.54 -6.46
N ASP A 62 -12.31 8.33 -6.82
CA ASP A 62 -12.13 7.78 -8.16
C ASP A 62 -12.89 8.59 -9.21
N SER A 63 -14.13 8.99 -8.92
CA SER A 63 -14.91 9.82 -9.85
C SER A 63 -14.31 11.22 -10.05
N LYS A 64 -13.65 11.77 -9.02
CA LYS A 64 -12.94 13.06 -9.12
C LYS A 64 -11.53 12.93 -9.67
N TRP A 65 -11.00 11.73 -9.88
CA TRP A 65 -9.57 11.57 -10.22
C TRP A 65 -9.09 12.35 -11.46
N PRO A 66 -9.87 12.49 -12.55
CA PRO A 66 -9.47 13.37 -13.65
C PRO A 66 -9.25 14.83 -13.22
N GLY A 67 -10.05 15.30 -12.24
CA GLY A 67 -9.89 16.60 -11.62
C GLY A 67 -8.61 16.69 -10.78
N PHE A 68 -8.24 15.62 -10.07
CA PHE A 68 -6.95 15.53 -9.37
C PHE A 68 -5.76 15.59 -10.33
N GLU A 69 -5.79 14.83 -11.43
CA GLU A 69 -4.74 14.87 -12.45
C GLU A 69 -4.58 16.29 -13.01
N ALA A 70 -5.68 16.98 -13.32
CA ALA A 70 -5.62 18.36 -13.83
C ALA A 70 -5.15 19.36 -12.76
N ALA A 71 -5.64 19.24 -11.53
CA ALA A 71 -5.33 20.16 -10.44
C ALA A 71 -3.88 20.03 -9.96
N PHE A 72 -3.32 18.82 -9.98
CA PHE A 72 -1.92 18.56 -9.59
C PHE A 72 -0.97 18.48 -10.78
N SER A 73 -1.32 19.07 -11.92
CA SER A 73 -0.46 19.15 -13.12
C SER A 73 0.12 17.79 -13.54
N GLY A 74 -0.73 16.77 -13.61
CA GLY A 74 -0.34 15.40 -13.93
C GLY A 74 0.53 14.71 -12.88
N PHE A 75 0.62 15.27 -11.68
CA PHE A 75 1.50 14.82 -10.59
C PHE A 75 3.00 14.85 -10.93
N ASP A 76 3.45 15.71 -11.85
CA ASP A 76 4.87 15.89 -12.12
C ASP A 76 5.60 16.39 -10.86
N PRO A 77 6.50 15.60 -10.24
CA PRO A 77 7.17 15.99 -9.02
C PRO A 77 8.10 17.20 -9.20
N ALA A 78 8.66 17.42 -10.39
CA ALA A 78 9.52 18.58 -10.67
C ALA A 78 8.67 19.86 -10.74
N ALA A 79 7.58 19.83 -11.51
CA ALA A 79 6.66 20.96 -11.64
C ALA A 79 6.04 21.35 -10.28
N LEU A 80 5.58 20.36 -9.50
CA LEU A 80 4.96 20.61 -8.20
C LEU A 80 5.94 21.18 -7.16
N ASN A 81 7.21 20.77 -7.18
CA ASN A 81 8.19 21.29 -6.23
C ASN A 81 8.60 22.75 -6.47
N ILE A 82 8.48 23.24 -7.70
CA ILE A 82 8.76 24.65 -8.04
C ILE A 82 7.50 25.51 -8.05
N ALA A 83 6.32 24.93 -7.82
CA ALA A 83 5.07 25.65 -7.81
C ALA A 83 5.04 26.67 -6.64
N PRO A 84 4.64 27.93 -6.89
CA PRO A 84 4.58 28.98 -5.87
C PRO A 84 3.54 28.67 -4.80
N ASP A 85 3.61 29.34 -3.65
CA ASP A 85 2.67 29.12 -2.55
C ASP A 85 1.21 29.43 -2.95
N ASP A 86 0.99 30.40 -3.83
CA ASP A 86 -0.34 30.75 -4.35
C ASP A 86 -1.00 29.58 -5.09
N TYR A 87 -0.24 28.79 -5.86
CA TYR A 87 -0.76 27.58 -6.50
C TYR A 87 -1.34 26.61 -5.48
N TRP A 88 -0.63 26.39 -4.38
CA TRP A 88 -1.10 25.49 -3.31
C TRP A 88 -2.28 26.07 -2.55
N HIS A 89 -2.32 27.41 -2.37
CA HIS A 89 -3.43 28.10 -1.75
C HIS A 89 -4.71 27.97 -2.60
N GLU A 90 -4.63 28.21 -3.91
CA GLU A 90 -5.75 28.11 -4.84
C GLU A 90 -6.39 26.71 -4.84
N LEU A 91 -5.56 25.65 -4.76
CA LEU A 91 -6.04 24.26 -4.67
C LEU A 91 -6.95 24.00 -3.46
N THR A 92 -6.83 24.80 -2.38
CA THR A 92 -7.72 24.66 -1.22
C THR A 92 -9.18 25.09 -1.52
N SER A 93 -9.39 25.84 -2.60
CA SER A 93 -10.71 26.27 -3.07
C SER A 93 -11.17 25.54 -4.33
N ASP A 94 -10.31 24.74 -4.95
CA ASP A 94 -10.59 24.03 -6.21
C ASP A 94 -11.65 22.92 -6.07
N GLU A 95 -12.74 23.05 -6.82
CA GLU A 95 -13.89 22.13 -6.80
C GLU A 95 -13.64 20.80 -7.51
N ARG A 96 -12.61 20.74 -8.36
CA ARG A 96 -12.21 19.53 -9.07
C ARG A 96 -11.72 18.45 -8.11
N ILE A 97 -11.19 18.84 -6.95
CA ILE A 97 -10.61 17.94 -5.95
C ILE A 97 -11.40 17.92 -4.63
N ILE A 98 -10.88 17.20 -3.65
CA ILE A 98 -11.36 17.28 -2.27
C ILE A 98 -10.57 18.38 -1.56
N ARG A 99 -11.27 19.44 -1.15
CA ARG A 99 -10.73 20.63 -0.47
C ARG A 99 -10.30 20.33 0.97
N ASN A 100 -9.25 19.52 1.12
CA ASN A 100 -8.62 19.20 2.39
C ASN A 100 -7.17 19.70 2.38
N GLY A 101 -6.93 20.86 2.99
CA GLY A 101 -5.63 21.52 2.97
C GLY A 101 -4.48 20.63 3.46
N ALA A 102 -4.67 19.87 4.54
CA ALA A 102 -3.63 18.97 5.06
C ALA A 102 -3.26 17.84 4.09
N LYS A 103 -4.23 17.32 3.32
CA LYS A 103 -3.96 16.32 2.27
C LYS A 103 -3.37 16.95 1.02
N ILE A 104 -3.81 18.15 0.63
CA ILE A 104 -3.21 18.90 -0.49
C ILE A 104 -1.73 19.17 -0.19
N MET A 105 -1.40 19.67 1.00
CA MET A 105 -0.01 19.92 1.39
C MET A 105 0.82 18.64 1.51
N SER A 106 0.19 17.49 1.77
CA SER A 106 0.91 16.20 1.71
C SER A 106 1.34 15.83 0.29
N VAL A 107 0.62 16.28 -0.76
CA VAL A 107 1.07 16.10 -2.16
C VAL A 107 2.35 16.90 -2.41
N ARG A 108 2.43 18.15 -1.95
CA ARG A 108 3.65 18.97 -2.03
C ARG A 108 4.84 18.29 -1.34
N ALA A 109 4.66 17.86 -0.10
CA ALA A 109 5.73 17.20 0.66
C ALA A 109 6.15 15.88 0.00
N ASN A 110 5.20 15.10 -0.51
CA ASN A 110 5.51 13.84 -1.18
C ASN A 110 6.14 14.03 -2.57
N ALA A 111 5.87 15.14 -3.27
CA ALA A 111 6.59 15.50 -4.49
C ALA A 111 8.08 15.72 -4.20
N ALA A 112 8.42 16.40 -3.10
CA ALA A 112 9.80 16.57 -2.65
C ALA A 112 10.44 15.21 -2.32
N PHE A 113 9.75 14.38 -1.54
CA PHE A 113 10.20 13.03 -1.18
C PHE A 113 10.46 12.14 -2.41
N VAL A 114 9.55 12.13 -3.39
CA VAL A 114 9.73 11.36 -4.63
C VAL A 114 10.97 11.84 -5.40
N ARG A 115 11.22 13.15 -5.47
CA ARG A 115 12.44 13.69 -6.09
C ARG A 115 13.71 13.31 -5.33
N GLU A 116 13.68 13.30 -4.00
CA GLU A 116 14.80 12.81 -3.20
C GLU A 116 15.12 11.36 -3.54
N LEU A 117 14.11 10.49 -3.58
CA LEU A 117 14.30 9.08 -3.97
C LEU A 117 14.85 8.96 -5.40
N ALA A 118 14.35 9.75 -6.34
CA ALA A 118 14.85 9.75 -7.71
C ALA A 118 16.32 10.19 -7.80
N ASN A 119 16.74 11.18 -7.00
CA ASN A 119 18.13 11.61 -6.94
C ASN A 119 19.04 10.55 -6.29
N GLU A 120 18.55 9.84 -5.27
CA GLU A 120 19.32 8.82 -4.52
C GLU A 120 19.42 7.49 -5.29
N TYR A 121 18.37 7.09 -6.03
CA TYR A 121 18.21 5.74 -6.59
C TYR A 121 17.92 5.73 -8.10
N GLY A 122 17.96 6.87 -8.77
CA GLY A 122 17.66 7.05 -10.20
C GLY A 122 16.16 7.18 -10.53
N SER A 123 15.27 6.60 -9.72
CA SER A 123 13.82 6.84 -9.72
C SER A 123 13.19 6.33 -8.43
N ALA A 124 12.01 6.85 -8.07
CA ALA A 124 11.25 6.30 -6.95
C ALA A 124 10.78 4.86 -7.24
N GLY A 125 10.45 4.55 -8.50
CA GLY A 125 10.12 3.18 -8.94
C GLY A 125 11.25 2.18 -8.67
N ALA A 126 12.50 2.54 -9.01
CA ALA A 126 13.67 1.72 -8.72
C ALA A 126 13.88 1.52 -7.21
N PHE A 127 13.78 2.59 -6.41
CA PHE A 127 13.85 2.49 -4.95
C PHE A 127 12.83 1.47 -4.40
N PHE A 128 11.56 1.57 -4.79
CA PHE A 128 10.53 0.65 -4.33
C PHE A 128 10.69 -0.77 -4.87
N ALA A 129 11.29 -0.96 -6.05
CA ALA A 129 11.57 -2.29 -6.59
C ALA A 129 12.74 -2.97 -5.87
N ASP A 130 13.79 -2.21 -5.56
CA ASP A 130 15.06 -2.71 -5.00
C ASP A 130 15.05 -2.89 -3.49
N TRP A 131 14.09 -2.29 -2.78
CA TRP A 131 13.97 -2.51 -1.34
C TRP A 131 13.83 -4.01 -1.03
N PRO A 132 14.55 -4.58 -0.03
CA PRO A 132 14.46 -6.00 0.31
C PRO A 132 13.02 -6.42 0.61
N ARG A 133 12.56 -7.47 -0.05
CA ARG A 133 11.18 -7.96 0.10
C ARG A 133 10.88 -8.32 1.55
N GLU A 134 11.84 -8.94 2.21
CA GLU A 134 11.80 -9.47 3.58
C GLU A 134 11.78 -8.37 4.65
N ASP A 135 11.96 -7.09 4.26
CA ASP A 135 11.95 -5.91 5.12
C ASP A 135 10.87 -4.89 4.71
N GLN A 136 9.63 -5.36 4.51
CA GLN A 136 8.49 -4.46 4.29
C GLN A 136 8.26 -3.53 5.49
N ILE A 137 8.49 -3.97 6.73
CA ILE A 137 8.30 -3.13 7.92
C ILE A 137 9.31 -1.98 7.97
N GLY A 138 10.57 -2.21 7.60
CA GLY A 138 11.56 -1.14 7.45
C GLY A 138 11.15 -0.12 6.38
N LEU A 139 10.62 -0.59 5.24
CA LEU A 139 10.09 0.29 4.19
C LEU A 139 8.93 1.16 4.69
N LEU A 140 8.00 0.57 5.44
CA LEU A 140 6.85 1.29 6.01
C LEU A 140 7.29 2.32 7.06
N ASP A 141 8.31 2.02 7.87
CA ASP A 141 8.91 2.97 8.82
C ASP A 141 9.56 4.14 8.09
N LEU A 142 10.28 3.88 7.00
CA LEU A 142 10.85 4.93 6.14
C LEU A 142 9.75 5.81 5.53
N LEU A 143 8.71 5.21 4.96
CA LEU A 143 7.55 5.93 4.41
C LEU A 143 6.85 6.79 5.46
N SER A 144 6.75 6.29 6.71
CA SER A 144 6.18 7.03 7.83
C SER A 144 7.01 8.24 8.24
N LYS A 145 8.34 8.18 8.10
CA LYS A 145 9.27 9.21 8.57
C LYS A 145 9.58 10.26 7.51
N ARG A 146 9.81 9.83 6.27
CA ARG A 146 10.18 10.69 5.15
C ARG A 146 8.97 11.15 4.34
N GLY A 147 7.95 10.31 4.24
CA GLY A 147 6.71 10.63 3.54
C GLY A 147 5.71 11.39 4.43
N SER A 148 4.83 12.16 3.79
CA SER A 148 3.72 12.85 4.45
C SER A 148 2.44 12.03 4.35
N ARG A 149 1.88 11.64 5.51
CA ARG A 149 0.65 10.84 5.66
C ARG A 149 0.70 9.43 5.04
N LEU A 150 1.90 8.88 4.87
CA LEU A 150 2.13 7.53 4.32
C LEU A 150 2.31 6.43 5.38
N GLY A 151 2.05 6.72 6.65
CA GLY A 151 2.10 5.74 7.73
C GLY A 151 0.90 4.77 7.76
N GLY A 152 1.02 3.70 8.55
CA GLY A 152 -0.06 2.75 8.80
C GLY A 152 -0.57 2.06 7.54
N MET A 153 -1.90 1.96 7.42
CA MET A 153 -2.56 1.29 6.28
C MET A 153 -2.32 2.01 4.95
N THR A 154 -2.13 3.33 4.95
CA THR A 154 -1.88 4.10 3.72
C THR A 154 -0.63 3.61 3.00
N GLY A 155 0.47 3.43 3.75
CA GLY A 155 1.72 2.90 3.20
C GLY A 155 1.55 1.46 2.69
N GLN A 156 0.87 0.60 3.43
CA GLN A 156 0.63 -0.79 2.99
C GLN A 156 -0.19 -0.86 1.69
N TYR A 157 -1.24 -0.03 1.58
CA TYR A 157 -2.03 0.04 0.34
C TYR A 157 -1.30 0.74 -0.81
N LEU A 158 -0.37 1.66 -0.53
CA LEU A 158 0.53 2.22 -1.54
C LEU A 158 1.40 1.13 -2.14
N LEU A 159 2.10 0.35 -1.30
CA LEU A 159 2.97 -0.74 -1.78
C LEU A 159 2.17 -1.74 -2.63
N ARG A 160 0.95 -2.07 -2.20
CA ARG A 160 0.03 -2.91 -2.98
C ARG A 160 -0.39 -2.26 -4.30
N GLY A 161 -0.67 -0.96 -4.29
CA GLY A 161 -1.15 -0.18 -5.43
C GLY A 161 -0.13 -0.02 -6.55
N ILE A 162 1.13 0.23 -6.18
CA ILE A 162 2.24 0.36 -7.13
C ILE A 162 2.74 -0.99 -7.67
N GLY A 163 2.20 -2.11 -7.16
CA GLY A 163 2.51 -3.46 -7.64
C GLY A 163 3.73 -4.12 -6.98
N ARG A 164 4.21 -3.59 -5.85
CA ARG A 164 5.25 -4.23 -5.05
C ARG A 164 4.69 -5.48 -4.37
N ASP A 165 5.47 -6.55 -4.33
CA ASP A 165 5.09 -7.72 -3.53
C ASP A 165 5.04 -7.34 -2.05
N SER A 166 3.82 -7.23 -1.52
CA SER A 166 3.59 -6.71 -0.18
C SER A 166 2.33 -7.30 0.46
N PHE A 167 2.39 -7.53 1.78
CA PHE A 167 1.22 -7.89 2.57
C PHE A 167 0.47 -6.64 3.03
N VAL A 168 -0.84 -6.78 3.27
CA VAL A 168 -1.66 -5.76 3.92
C VAL A 168 -2.31 -6.40 5.13
N ALA A 169 -2.03 -5.87 6.32
CA ALA A 169 -2.53 -6.37 7.60
C ALA A 169 -3.94 -5.84 7.89
N THR A 170 -4.90 -6.24 7.05
CA THR A 170 -6.33 -5.96 7.31
C THR A 170 -6.81 -6.66 8.59
N LEU A 171 -7.99 -6.29 9.07
CA LEU A 171 -8.58 -6.93 10.25
C LEU A 171 -8.69 -8.46 10.08
N ASP A 172 -9.09 -8.94 8.90
CA ASP A 172 -9.16 -10.37 8.60
C ASP A 172 -7.79 -11.04 8.60
N VAL A 173 -6.75 -10.36 8.09
CA VAL A 173 -5.38 -10.88 8.13
C VAL A 173 -4.88 -10.97 9.57
N LEU A 174 -5.12 -9.94 10.39
CA LEU A 174 -4.76 -9.97 11.81
C LEU A 174 -5.52 -11.07 12.57
N ALA A 175 -6.81 -11.26 12.28
CA ALA A 175 -7.60 -12.35 12.85
C ALA A 175 -7.08 -13.73 12.43
N CYS A 176 -6.71 -13.90 11.16
CA CYS A 176 -6.10 -15.11 10.63
C CYS A 176 -4.77 -15.43 11.34
N LEU A 177 -3.88 -14.45 11.46
CA LEU A 177 -2.59 -14.60 12.15
C LEU A 177 -2.78 -14.99 13.62
N ARG A 178 -3.70 -14.35 14.34
CA ARG A 178 -4.04 -14.73 15.72
C ARG A 178 -4.61 -16.15 15.78
N SER A 179 -5.52 -16.51 14.88
CA SER A 179 -6.07 -17.87 14.77
C SER A 179 -4.98 -18.91 14.48
N ALA A 180 -3.92 -18.54 13.76
CA ALA A 180 -2.78 -19.40 13.48
C ALA A 180 -1.80 -19.56 14.67
N GLY A 181 -2.00 -18.78 15.73
CA GLY A 181 -1.20 -18.81 16.96
C GLY A 181 -0.10 -17.74 17.03
N VAL A 182 -0.12 -16.74 16.14
CA VAL A 182 0.81 -15.61 16.21
C VAL A 182 0.41 -14.70 17.39
N PRO A 183 1.30 -14.46 18.37
CA PRO A 183 0.96 -13.75 19.60
C PRO A 183 0.94 -12.23 19.41
N LEU A 184 -0.02 -11.75 18.60
CA LEU A 184 -0.22 -10.33 18.33
C LEU A 184 -1.03 -9.67 19.44
N SER A 185 -0.71 -8.41 19.75
CA SER A 185 -1.55 -7.57 20.62
C SER A 185 -2.98 -7.41 20.04
N SER A 186 -3.90 -6.85 20.82
CA SER A 186 -5.26 -6.55 20.36
C SER A 186 -5.30 -5.58 19.18
N SER A 187 -4.37 -4.61 19.11
CA SER A 187 -4.28 -3.70 17.97
C SER A 187 -3.57 -4.35 16.78
N GLY A 188 -2.58 -5.21 17.01
CA GLY A 188 -1.73 -5.78 15.95
C GLY A 188 -0.80 -4.74 15.29
N THR A 189 -0.65 -3.56 15.90
CA THR A 189 0.07 -2.42 15.32
C THR A 189 1.33 -2.03 16.10
N THR A 190 1.65 -2.71 17.20
CA THR A 190 2.86 -2.40 17.96
C THR A 190 4.11 -2.76 17.14
N LYS A 191 5.27 -2.15 17.46
CA LYS A 191 6.54 -2.49 16.80
C LYS A 191 6.83 -3.99 16.87
N LYS A 192 6.54 -4.64 18.00
CA LYS A 192 6.69 -6.08 18.18
C LYS A 192 5.76 -6.87 17.25
N ASP A 193 4.48 -6.47 17.16
CA ASP A 193 3.51 -7.11 16.27
C ASP A 193 3.97 -7.03 14.81
N GLN A 194 4.41 -5.85 14.36
CA GLN A 194 4.86 -5.65 12.98
C GLN A 194 6.03 -6.58 12.63
N GLN A 195 7.01 -6.74 13.53
CA GLN A 195 8.13 -7.67 13.34
C GLN A 195 7.69 -9.14 13.31
N LEU A 196 6.72 -9.54 14.16
CA LEU A 196 6.15 -10.89 14.12
C LEU A 196 5.40 -11.14 12.81
N ILE A 197 4.62 -10.17 12.34
CA ILE A 197 3.90 -10.25 11.07
C ILE A 197 4.88 -10.43 9.91
N GLN A 198 5.93 -9.59 9.84
CA GLN A 198 6.98 -9.71 8.82
C GLN A 198 7.58 -11.11 8.81
N LYS A 199 7.98 -11.61 9.98
CA LYS A 199 8.60 -12.93 10.11
C LYS A 199 7.68 -14.03 9.57
N VAL A 200 6.40 -14.02 9.97
CA VAL A 200 5.44 -15.04 9.53
C VAL A 200 5.23 -15.00 8.02
N PHE A 201 5.13 -13.81 7.40
CA PHE A 201 5.03 -13.71 5.95
C PHE A 201 6.30 -14.18 5.23
N ASN A 202 7.49 -13.87 5.77
CA ASN A 202 8.75 -14.37 5.24
C ASN A 202 8.79 -15.91 5.28
N ASP A 203 8.50 -16.50 6.44
CA ASP A 203 8.47 -17.96 6.65
C ASP A 203 7.47 -18.64 5.69
N TRP A 204 6.25 -18.11 5.56
CA TRP A 204 5.23 -18.65 4.66
C TRP A 204 5.59 -18.51 3.19
N ALA A 205 6.26 -17.43 2.79
CA ALA A 205 6.72 -17.27 1.42
C ALA A 205 7.83 -18.25 1.07
N GLU A 206 8.75 -18.51 2.00
CA GLU A 206 9.80 -19.53 1.85
C GLU A 206 9.19 -20.94 1.74
N GLU A 207 8.22 -21.26 2.61
CA GLU A 207 7.53 -22.56 2.61
C GLU A 207 6.74 -22.82 1.32
N THR A 208 6.03 -21.81 0.81
CA THR A 208 5.01 -22.01 -0.24
C THR A 208 5.42 -21.53 -1.62
N GLY A 209 6.46 -20.69 -1.72
CA GLY A 209 6.81 -19.97 -2.95
C GLY A 209 5.79 -18.90 -3.38
N LEU A 210 4.78 -18.59 -2.55
CA LEU A 210 3.76 -17.60 -2.87
C LEU A 210 4.23 -16.16 -2.58
N SER A 211 3.67 -15.22 -3.35
CA SER A 211 3.83 -13.78 -3.13
C SER A 211 3.17 -13.33 -1.82
N PHE A 212 3.69 -12.28 -1.16
CA PHE A 212 3.02 -11.67 0.00
C PHE A 212 1.62 -11.14 -0.33
N ILE A 213 1.41 -10.70 -1.58
CA ILE A 213 0.08 -10.33 -2.07
C ILE A 213 -0.89 -11.51 -1.96
N HIS A 214 -0.48 -12.70 -2.43
CA HIS A 214 -1.31 -13.90 -2.35
C HIS A 214 -1.47 -14.39 -0.93
N LEU A 215 -0.38 -14.49 -0.16
CA LEU A 215 -0.43 -14.94 1.24
C LEU A 215 -1.43 -14.12 2.05
N SER A 216 -1.34 -12.79 2.00
CA SER A 216 -2.23 -11.92 2.76
C SER A 216 -3.68 -11.97 2.27
N ARG A 217 -3.92 -12.16 0.97
CA ARG A 217 -5.28 -12.36 0.44
C ARG A 217 -5.88 -13.69 0.85
N ILE A 218 -5.11 -14.77 0.81
CA ILE A 218 -5.53 -16.09 1.28
C ILE A 218 -5.86 -16.02 2.77
N SER A 219 -5.00 -15.38 3.59
CA SER A 219 -5.28 -15.13 5.01
C SER A 219 -6.61 -14.39 5.20
N ALA A 220 -6.84 -13.31 4.46
CA ALA A 220 -8.10 -12.56 4.54
C ALA A 220 -9.33 -13.36 4.05
N TYR A 221 -9.17 -14.23 3.05
CA TYR A 221 -10.25 -15.07 2.55
C TYR A 221 -10.60 -16.24 3.46
N SER A 222 -9.67 -16.65 4.33
CA SER A 222 -9.83 -17.76 5.27
C SER A 222 -10.75 -17.44 6.46
N ILE A 223 -11.02 -16.18 6.78
CA ILE A 223 -11.76 -15.81 8.00
C ILE A 223 -12.53 -14.49 7.79
N ASP A 224 -13.50 -14.20 8.66
CA ASP A 224 -14.12 -12.88 8.79
C ASP A 224 -13.83 -12.36 10.20
N ALA A 225 -13.16 -11.21 10.32
CA ALA A 225 -12.98 -10.55 11.60
C ALA A 225 -14.32 -9.98 12.09
N ALA A 226 -14.55 -10.07 13.40
CA ALA A 226 -15.63 -9.33 14.04
C ALA A 226 -15.39 -7.82 13.82
N ARG A 227 -16.43 -7.12 13.37
CA ARG A 227 -16.41 -5.67 13.12
C ARG A 227 -16.69 -4.88 14.39
#